data_AF-A0A5C8WQK2-F1
#
_entry.id   AF-A0A5C8WQK2-F1
#
_cell.length_a   1.000
_cell.length_b   1.000
_cell.length_c   1.000
_cell.angle_alpha   90.00
_cell.angle_beta   90.00
_cell.angle_gamma   90.00
#
_symmetry.space_group_name_H-M   'P 1'
#
loop_
_entity.id
_entity.type
_entity.pdbx_description
1 polymer ?
#
loop_
_entity_poly.entity_id
_entity_poly.type
_entity_poly.pdbx_seq_one_letter_code
_entity_poly.pdbx_strand_id
1 'polypeptide(L)'
;MSDPARNLPPYESGGRPTPGPLRDWLAAMKAQAPAAQAQAQAPFQPQAETRQPPRPEPRAAETAWSPRIVQQPVEAPRSNPEAEDISELMAENLMLKAKLRIESDRHGELQTLLAQEIRELRNHVQIEMNALHEIRAERDHFRVERDQIRDELDAMREERDLWRARTEALAQPLFQKR
;
A
#
# COMPACT_ATOMS: atom_id res chain seq x y z
N MET A 1 -1.37 -31.47 -28.03
CA MET A 1 -2.60 -31.26 -27.25
C MET A 1 -2.79 -29.76 -27.12
N SER A 2 -3.90 -29.25 -27.61
CA SER A 2 -4.12 -27.83 -27.93
C SER A 2 -4.51 -27.01 -26.69
N ASP A 3 -3.93 -25.82 -26.57
CA ASP A 3 -4.26 -24.79 -25.59
C ASP A 3 -5.72 -24.32 -25.70
N PRO A 4 -6.45 -24.15 -24.58
CA PRO A 4 -7.72 -23.44 -24.62
C PRO A 4 -7.50 -21.92 -24.49
N ALA A 5 -7.92 -21.20 -25.53
CA ALA A 5 -7.96 -19.76 -25.62
C ALA A 5 -8.79 -19.12 -24.50
N ARG A 6 -8.21 -18.11 -23.84
CA ARG A 6 -8.91 -17.19 -22.94
C ARG A 6 -9.86 -16.31 -23.75
N ASN A 7 -11.14 -16.64 -23.75
CA ASN A 7 -12.20 -15.73 -24.20
C ASN A 7 -12.42 -14.64 -23.15
N LEU A 8 -11.98 -13.42 -23.44
CA LEU A 8 -12.41 -12.19 -22.77
C LEU A 8 -13.40 -11.48 -23.70
N PRO A 9 -14.64 -11.17 -23.27
CA PRO A 9 -15.49 -10.27 -24.04
C PRO A 9 -14.99 -8.82 -23.93
N PRO A 10 -15.09 -8.01 -25.01
CA PRO A 10 -14.67 -6.61 -24.99
C PRO A 10 -15.72 -5.79 -24.22
N TYR A 11 -15.34 -5.15 -23.12
CA TYR A 11 -16.20 -4.15 -22.50
C TYR A 11 -16.10 -2.85 -23.32
N GLU A 12 -17.25 -2.41 -23.80
CA GLU A 12 -17.42 -1.17 -24.54
C GLU A 12 -17.01 0.05 -23.70
N SER A 13 -16.27 0.95 -24.35
CA SER A 13 -16.05 2.31 -23.88
C SER A 13 -17.19 3.19 -24.38
N GLY A 14 -17.99 3.78 -23.48
CA GLY A 14 -18.87 4.89 -23.86
C GLY A 14 -20.22 4.95 -23.14
N GLY A 15 -20.23 5.26 -21.85
CA GLY A 15 -21.46 5.64 -21.14
C GLY A 15 -21.13 6.33 -19.83
N ARG A 16 -21.70 7.51 -19.58
CA ARG A 16 -21.53 8.23 -18.31
C ARG A 16 -21.82 7.29 -17.13
N PRO A 17 -20.94 7.16 -16.12
CA PRO A 17 -21.24 6.32 -14.98
C PRO A 17 -22.39 6.97 -14.20
N THR A 18 -23.53 6.29 -14.17
CA THR A 18 -24.61 6.56 -13.22
C THR A 18 -24.02 6.63 -11.82
N PRO A 19 -24.41 7.63 -10.99
CA PRO A 19 -23.92 7.71 -9.62
C PRO A 19 -24.44 6.50 -8.86
N GLY A 20 -23.56 5.53 -8.63
CA GLY A 20 -23.85 4.36 -7.84
C GLY A 20 -23.81 4.68 -6.33
N PRO A 21 -24.46 3.85 -5.50
CA PRO A 21 -24.55 4.04 -4.04
C PRO A 21 -23.18 4.15 -3.35
N LEU A 22 -22.12 3.59 -3.94
CA LEU A 22 -20.75 3.72 -3.46
C LEU A 22 -20.22 5.16 -3.55
N ARG A 23 -20.57 5.92 -4.60
CA ARG A 23 -20.14 7.33 -4.73
C ARG A 23 -20.85 8.23 -3.73
N ASP A 24 -22.13 7.98 -3.48
CA ASP A 24 -22.90 8.72 -2.48
C ASP A 24 -22.40 8.41 -1.07
N TRP A 25 -22.04 7.14 -0.81
CA TRP A 25 -21.40 6.75 0.43
C TRP A 25 -20.03 7.40 0.61
N LEU A 26 -19.19 7.43 -0.44
CA LEU A 26 -17.89 8.12 -0.41
C LEU A 26 -18.03 9.64 -0.26
N ALA A 27 -19.08 10.25 -0.81
CA ALA A 27 -19.36 11.68 -0.67
C ALA A 27 -19.82 12.01 0.76
N ALA A 28 -20.69 11.18 1.35
CA ALA A 28 -21.10 11.30 2.75
C ALA A 28 -19.91 11.15 3.72
N MET A 29 -19.02 10.18 3.47
CA MET A 29 -17.79 9.97 4.23
C MET A 29 -16.83 11.17 4.12
N LYS A 30 -16.71 11.79 2.93
CA LYS A 30 -15.91 13.01 2.75
C LYS A 30 -16.51 14.23 3.45
N ALA A 31 -17.84 14.35 3.49
CA ALA A 31 -18.53 15.45 4.16
C ALA A 31 -18.41 15.36 5.70
N GLN A 32 -18.25 14.15 6.25
CA GLN A 32 -18.09 13.91 7.69
C GLN A 32 -16.65 14.04 8.21
N ALA A 33 -15.67 14.36 7.37
CA ALA A 33 -14.28 14.54 7.78
C ALA A 33 -13.91 16.02 7.96
N PRO A 34 -14.02 16.61 9.17
CA PRO A 34 -13.44 17.92 9.43
C PRO A 34 -11.92 17.80 9.63
N ALA A 35 -11.18 18.70 8.96
CA ALA A 35 -9.86 19.20 9.33
C ALA A 35 -8.56 18.40 9.02
N ALA A 36 -8.56 17.34 8.20
CA ALA A 36 -7.29 16.71 7.77
C ALA A 36 -6.79 17.14 6.38
N GLN A 37 -7.67 17.63 5.49
CA GLN A 37 -7.31 17.90 4.07
C GLN A 37 -6.97 19.36 3.76
N ALA A 38 -7.24 20.31 4.66
CA ALA A 38 -6.88 21.72 4.47
C ALA A 38 -5.39 22.04 4.75
N GLN A 39 -4.63 21.11 5.35
CA GLN A 39 -3.21 21.30 5.68
C GLN A 39 -2.24 20.65 4.67
N ALA A 40 -2.73 19.93 3.66
CA ALA A 40 -1.87 19.21 2.71
C ALA A 40 -1.46 20.04 1.47
N GLN A 41 -1.88 21.30 1.36
CA GLN A 41 -1.53 22.20 0.26
C GLN A 41 -1.12 23.58 0.77
N ALA A 42 0.00 23.65 1.48
CA ALA A 42 0.74 24.91 1.67
C ALA A 42 2.25 24.62 1.62
N PRO A 43 3.04 25.32 0.79
CA PRO A 43 4.48 25.15 0.76
C PRO A 43 5.11 25.65 2.08
N PHE A 44 5.94 24.78 2.66
CA PHE A 44 6.62 24.94 3.94
C PHE A 44 7.66 26.08 3.85
N GLN A 45 7.46 27.19 4.58
CA GLN A 45 8.53 28.10 4.99
C GLN A 45 8.81 27.89 6.49
N PRO A 46 10.07 27.76 6.93
CA PRO A 46 10.37 27.65 8.35
C PRO A 46 10.56 29.05 8.94
N GLN A 47 9.54 29.58 9.62
CA GLN A 47 9.73 30.65 10.59
C GLN A 47 9.34 30.12 11.98
N ALA A 48 10.37 29.98 12.82
CA ALA A 48 10.21 29.85 14.25
C ALA A 48 9.77 31.21 14.80
N GLU A 49 8.57 31.28 15.38
CA GLU A 49 8.25 32.31 16.35
C GLU A 49 7.12 31.86 17.28
N THR A 50 7.45 31.85 18.55
CA THR A 50 6.61 31.65 19.73
C THR A 50 5.28 32.38 19.64
N ARG A 51 4.16 31.65 19.77
CA ARG A 51 2.86 32.24 20.14
C ARG A 51 2.15 31.36 21.16
N GLN A 52 1.86 32.00 22.29
CA GLN A 52 1.24 31.49 23.51
C GLN A 52 -0.10 30.76 23.29
N PRO A 53 -0.49 29.89 24.24
CA PRO A 53 -1.79 29.21 24.22
C PRO A 53 -2.94 30.20 24.45
N PRO A 54 -4.04 30.15 23.67
CA PRO A 54 -5.25 30.88 24.01
C PRO A 54 -5.92 30.25 25.24
N ARG A 55 -6.19 31.11 26.23
CA ARG A 55 -7.01 30.89 27.41
C ARG A 55 -8.42 30.39 27.00
N PRO A 56 -9.01 29.41 27.70
CA PRO A 56 -10.35 28.92 27.38
C PRO A 56 -11.39 29.99 27.74
N GLU A 57 -12.16 30.45 26.75
CA GLU A 57 -13.41 31.16 27.00
C GLU A 57 -14.49 30.17 27.48
N PRO A 58 -15.33 30.54 28.46
CA PRO A 58 -16.42 29.71 28.90
C PRO A 58 -17.52 29.76 27.84
N ARG A 59 -17.65 28.68 27.05
CA ARG A 59 -18.91 28.43 26.35
C ARG A 59 -19.99 28.22 27.41
N ALA A 60 -20.84 29.22 27.53
CA ALA A 60 -22.09 29.15 28.25
C ALA A 60 -22.94 28.00 27.69
N ALA A 61 -23.55 27.27 28.62
CA ALA A 61 -24.65 26.32 28.43
C ALA A 61 -24.32 25.05 27.63
N GLU A 62 -23.39 24.24 28.15
CA GLU A 62 -23.63 22.80 28.07
C GLU A 62 -24.84 22.49 28.95
N THR A 63 -25.94 22.14 28.31
CA THR A 63 -27.18 21.66 28.91
C THR A 63 -26.85 20.53 29.88
N ALA A 64 -26.67 20.88 31.14
CA ALA A 64 -26.56 19.96 32.25
C ALA A 64 -27.90 19.22 32.36
N TRP A 65 -27.99 18.06 31.69
CA TRP A 65 -29.03 17.08 31.98
C TRP A 65 -28.72 16.45 33.34
N SER A 66 -28.92 17.21 34.42
CA SER A 66 -29.03 16.64 35.75
C SER A 66 -30.39 15.93 35.82
N PRO A 67 -30.45 14.63 36.19
CA PRO A 67 -31.72 13.93 36.27
C PRO A 67 -32.58 14.60 37.35
N ARG A 68 -33.69 15.19 36.94
CA ARG A 68 -34.66 15.79 37.86
C ARG A 68 -35.45 14.64 38.48
N ILE A 69 -35.03 14.21 39.67
CA ILE A 69 -35.72 13.17 40.44
C ILE A 69 -37.09 13.72 40.84
N VAL A 70 -38.12 13.34 40.08
CA VAL A 70 -39.51 13.44 40.51
C VAL A 70 -39.69 12.35 41.57
N GLN A 71 -39.85 12.75 42.83
CA GLN A 71 -40.20 11.82 43.91
C GLN A 71 -41.60 11.27 43.63
N GLN A 72 -41.65 10.05 43.09
CA GLN A 72 -42.88 9.30 42.89
C GLN A 72 -43.36 8.78 44.26
N PRO A 73 -44.66 8.89 44.62
CA PRO A 73 -45.15 8.40 45.90
C PRO A 73 -44.92 6.89 46.00
N VAL A 74 -44.46 6.43 47.16
CA VAL A 74 -44.19 5.01 47.45
C VAL A 74 -45.50 4.21 47.39
N GLU A 75 -45.78 3.55 46.27
CA GLU A 75 -46.77 2.48 46.18
C GLU A 75 -46.08 1.11 46.33
N ALA A 76 -46.71 0.24 47.12
CA ALA A 76 -46.29 -1.11 47.47
C ALA A 76 -46.30 -2.07 46.24
N PRO A 77 -45.71 -3.30 46.34
CA PRO A 77 -45.17 -4.02 45.19
C PRO A 77 -46.29 -4.62 44.34
N ARG A 78 -46.74 -3.84 43.36
CA ARG A 78 -47.35 -4.37 42.14
C ARG A 78 -46.20 -4.69 41.19
N SER A 79 -46.28 -5.80 40.47
CA SER A 79 -45.40 -6.07 39.32
C SER A 79 -45.51 -4.86 38.40
N ASN A 80 -44.51 -3.98 38.47
CA ASN A 80 -44.55 -2.68 37.80
C ASN A 80 -44.14 -2.94 36.33
N PRO A 81 -45.06 -2.87 35.36
CA PRO A 81 -44.75 -3.22 33.97
C PRO A 81 -43.62 -2.36 33.40
N GLU A 82 -43.52 -1.10 33.84
CA GLU A 82 -42.40 -0.22 33.49
C GLU A 82 -41.04 -0.75 33.97
N ALA A 83 -40.99 -1.43 35.11
CA ALA A 83 -39.76 -2.04 35.60
C ALA A 83 -39.34 -3.26 34.75
N GLU A 84 -40.30 -3.96 34.15
CA GLU A 84 -40.06 -5.07 33.24
C GLU A 84 -39.53 -4.56 31.89
N ASP A 85 -40.13 -3.50 31.32
CA ASP A 85 -39.65 -2.82 30.11
C ASP A 85 -38.23 -2.25 30.30
N ILE A 86 -37.95 -1.63 31.47
CA ILE A 86 -36.62 -1.13 31.81
C ILE A 86 -35.62 -2.29 31.93
N SER A 87 -36.03 -3.43 32.47
CA SER A 87 -35.19 -4.63 32.56
C SER A 87 -34.86 -5.22 31.19
N GLU A 88 -35.82 -5.22 30.27
CA GLU A 88 -35.64 -5.67 28.89
C GLU A 88 -34.64 -4.77 28.15
N LEU A 89 -34.79 -3.44 28.26
CA LEU A 89 -33.85 -2.48 27.69
C LEU A 89 -32.44 -2.61 28.28
N MET A 90 -32.30 -2.85 29.57
CA MET A 90 -30.99 -3.11 30.19
C MET A 90 -30.36 -4.40 29.69
N ALA A 91 -31.14 -5.48 29.54
CA ALA A 91 -30.69 -6.75 29.00
C ALA A 91 -30.23 -6.59 27.54
N GLU A 92 -30.99 -5.86 26.73
CA GLU A 92 -30.61 -5.53 25.36
C GLU A 92 -29.32 -4.69 25.32
N ASN A 93 -29.20 -3.67 26.17
CA ASN A 93 -28.01 -2.84 26.23
C ASN A 93 -26.75 -3.65 26.60
N LEU A 94 -26.88 -4.58 27.55
CA LEU A 94 -25.81 -5.50 27.94
C LEU A 94 -25.43 -6.44 26.80
N MET A 95 -26.43 -7.00 26.09
CA MET A 95 -26.20 -7.83 24.91
C MET A 95 -25.50 -7.03 23.80
N LEU A 96 -25.95 -5.81 23.49
CA LEU A 96 -25.33 -4.98 22.46
C LEU A 96 -23.89 -4.61 22.82
N LYS A 97 -23.62 -4.32 24.10
CA LYS A 97 -22.24 -4.13 24.59
C LYS A 97 -21.39 -5.39 24.40
N ALA A 98 -21.93 -6.57 24.69
CA ALA A 98 -21.24 -7.83 24.46
C ALA A 98 -20.97 -8.06 22.96
N LYS A 99 -21.94 -7.82 22.09
CA LYS A 99 -21.79 -7.91 20.63
C LYS A 99 -20.74 -6.92 20.10
N LEU A 100 -20.79 -5.67 20.55
CA LEU A 100 -19.81 -4.65 20.17
C LEU A 100 -18.39 -5.05 20.57
N ARG A 101 -18.23 -5.66 21.75
CA ARG A 101 -16.94 -6.18 22.20
C ARG A 101 -16.45 -7.33 21.30
N ILE A 102 -17.31 -8.30 20.99
CA ILE A 102 -16.97 -9.42 20.10
C ILE A 102 -16.55 -8.91 18.71
N GLU A 103 -17.29 -7.94 18.15
CA GLU A 103 -16.95 -7.40 16.84
C GLU A 103 -15.64 -6.59 16.87
N SER A 104 -15.39 -5.84 17.96
CA SER A 104 -14.12 -5.16 18.17
C SER A 104 -12.94 -6.15 18.24
N ASP A 105 -13.10 -7.27 18.94
CA ASP A 105 -12.07 -8.30 19.06
C ASP A 105 -11.81 -8.95 17.69
N ARG A 106 -12.88 -9.29 16.96
CA ARG A 106 -12.80 -9.81 15.58
C ARG A 106 -12.09 -8.85 14.63
N HIS A 107 -12.37 -7.54 14.73
CA HIS A 107 -11.66 -6.55 13.95
C HIS A 107 -10.17 -6.49 14.28
N GLY A 108 -9.80 -6.60 15.56
CA GLY A 108 -8.40 -6.68 15.99
C GLY A 108 -7.67 -7.90 15.43
N GLU A 109 -8.33 -9.07 15.41
CA GLU A 109 -7.79 -10.29 14.82
C GLU A 109 -7.55 -10.13 13.31
N LEU A 110 -8.55 -9.62 12.57
CA LEU A 110 -8.43 -9.38 11.14
C LEU A 110 -7.33 -8.37 10.79
N GLN A 111 -7.19 -7.30 11.59
CA GLN A 111 -6.09 -6.34 11.41
C GLN A 111 -4.73 -6.99 11.64
N THR A 112 -4.63 -7.90 12.61
CA THR A 112 -3.39 -8.64 12.90
C THR A 112 -3.01 -9.57 11.76
N LEU A 113 -3.98 -10.34 11.25
CA LEU A 113 -3.78 -11.23 10.09
C LEU A 113 -3.38 -10.45 8.84
N LEU A 114 -4.11 -9.38 8.52
CA LEU A 114 -3.78 -8.52 7.37
C LEU A 114 -2.38 -7.91 7.49
N ALA A 115 -2.00 -7.43 8.68
CA ALA A 115 -0.67 -6.90 8.92
C ALA A 115 0.42 -7.97 8.74
N GLN A 116 0.15 -9.22 9.13
CA GLN A 116 1.05 -10.35 8.91
C GLN A 116 1.19 -10.65 7.41
N GLU A 117 0.09 -10.82 6.67
CA GLU A 117 0.12 -11.09 5.22
C GLU A 117 0.85 -9.99 4.45
N ILE A 118 0.64 -8.72 4.82
CA ILE A 118 1.38 -7.60 4.20
C ILE A 118 2.88 -7.73 4.44
N ARG A 119 3.32 -8.14 5.64
CA ARG A 119 4.76 -8.36 5.93
C ARG A 119 5.30 -9.53 5.12
N GLU A 120 4.55 -10.63 5.03
CA GLU A 120 4.94 -11.82 4.27
C GLU A 120 5.07 -11.52 2.77
N LEU A 121 4.09 -10.83 2.19
CA LEU A 121 4.11 -10.40 0.79
C LEU A 121 5.28 -9.45 0.52
N ARG A 122 5.53 -8.47 1.40
CA ARG A 122 6.69 -7.58 1.26
C ARG A 122 8.00 -8.34 1.32
N ASN A 123 8.13 -9.30 2.23
CA ASN A 123 9.32 -10.15 2.32
C ASN A 123 9.52 -10.99 1.05
N HIS A 124 8.45 -11.61 0.54
CA HIS A 124 8.50 -12.39 -0.68
C HIS A 124 8.94 -11.54 -1.89
N VAL A 125 8.32 -10.38 -2.09
CA VAL A 125 8.70 -9.44 -3.16
C VAL A 125 10.16 -8.99 -3.01
N GLN A 126 10.62 -8.73 -1.77
CA GLN A 126 12.02 -8.36 -1.54
C GLN A 126 12.98 -9.49 -1.94
N ILE A 127 12.65 -10.74 -1.62
CA ILE A 127 13.45 -11.91 -2.01
C ILE A 127 13.49 -12.03 -3.54
N GLU A 128 12.34 -11.93 -4.21
CA GLU A 128 12.28 -11.99 -5.67
C GLU A 128 13.04 -10.84 -6.33
N MET A 129 12.93 -9.62 -5.79
CA MET A 129 13.72 -8.49 -6.26
C MET A 129 15.21 -8.78 -6.11
N ASN A 130 15.67 -9.29 -4.98
CA ASN A 130 17.08 -9.62 -4.77
C ASN A 130 17.57 -10.67 -5.79
N ALA A 131 16.80 -11.74 -6.00
CA ALA A 131 17.13 -12.76 -7.01
C ALA A 131 17.21 -12.19 -8.43
N LEU A 132 16.29 -11.28 -8.80
CA LEU A 132 16.34 -10.61 -10.09
C LEU A 132 17.56 -9.68 -10.23
N HIS A 133 18.01 -9.04 -9.15
CA HIS A 133 19.23 -8.24 -9.17
C HIS A 133 20.47 -9.11 -9.35
N GLU A 134 20.52 -10.27 -8.68
CA GLU A 134 21.60 -11.25 -8.83
C GLU A 134 21.71 -11.75 -10.27
N ILE A 135 20.59 -12.19 -10.87
CA ILE A 135 20.57 -12.64 -12.27
C ILE A 135 21.01 -11.53 -13.24
N ARG A 136 20.64 -10.26 -12.99
CA ARG A 136 21.12 -9.14 -13.82
C ARG A 136 22.62 -8.93 -13.67
N ALA A 137 23.14 -9.01 -12.45
CA ALA A 137 24.57 -8.87 -12.18
C ALA A 137 25.37 -9.98 -12.87
N GLU A 138 24.91 -11.24 -12.77
CA GLU A 138 25.52 -12.37 -13.48
C GLU A 138 25.49 -12.17 -15.00
N ARG A 139 24.34 -11.78 -15.56
CA ARG A 139 24.22 -11.51 -17.00
C ARG A 139 25.20 -10.43 -17.45
N ASP A 140 25.34 -9.36 -16.68
CA ASP A 140 26.23 -8.25 -17.03
C ASP A 140 27.71 -8.68 -16.89
N HIS A 141 28.03 -9.51 -15.90
CA HIS A 141 29.33 -10.16 -15.78
C HIS A 141 29.65 -11.04 -17.01
N PHE A 142 28.75 -11.94 -17.40
CA PHE A 142 28.94 -12.78 -18.59
C PHE A 142 29.06 -11.97 -19.90
N ARG A 143 28.38 -10.83 -20.00
CA ARG A 143 28.54 -9.93 -21.15
C ARG A 143 29.96 -9.38 -21.22
N VAL A 144 30.50 -8.91 -20.10
CA VAL A 144 31.87 -8.41 -20.00
C VAL A 144 32.86 -9.52 -20.35
N GLU A 145 32.72 -10.72 -19.78
CA GLU A 145 33.60 -11.85 -20.09
C GLU A 145 33.57 -12.22 -21.58
N ARG A 146 32.37 -12.27 -22.18
CA ARG A 146 32.23 -12.54 -23.61
C ARG A 146 32.92 -11.49 -24.46
N ASP A 147 32.78 -10.22 -24.10
CA ASP A 147 33.40 -9.12 -24.84
C ASP A 147 34.94 -9.17 -24.69
N GLN A 148 35.45 -9.50 -23.50
CA GLN A 148 36.89 -9.76 -23.30
C GLN A 148 37.42 -10.89 -24.18
N ILE A 149 36.73 -12.04 -24.23
CA ILE A 149 37.11 -13.17 -25.11
C ILE A 149 37.12 -12.75 -26.58
N ARG A 150 36.18 -11.88 -26.98
CA ARG A 150 36.13 -11.36 -28.35
C ARG A 150 37.35 -10.50 -28.65
N ASP A 151 37.70 -9.59 -27.76
CA ASP A 151 38.85 -8.71 -27.90
C ASP A 151 40.16 -9.51 -27.94
N GLU A 152 40.29 -10.55 -27.11
CA GLU A 152 41.42 -11.49 -27.15
C GLU A 152 41.52 -12.23 -28.49
N LEU A 153 40.39 -12.71 -29.02
CA LEU A 153 40.37 -13.39 -30.33
C LEU A 153 40.76 -12.46 -31.47
N ASP A 154 40.33 -11.19 -31.43
CA ASP A 154 40.68 -10.21 -32.45
C ASP A 154 42.16 -9.82 -32.34
N ALA A 155 42.70 -9.65 -31.12
CA ALA A 155 44.14 -9.46 -30.91
C ALA A 155 44.98 -10.63 -31.46
N MET A 156 44.56 -11.88 -31.23
CA MET A 156 45.25 -13.06 -31.78
C MET A 156 45.20 -13.11 -33.31
N ARG A 157 44.11 -12.63 -33.93
CA ARG A 157 44.00 -12.54 -35.40
C ARG A 157 44.94 -11.47 -35.95
N GLU A 158 44.99 -10.30 -35.31
CA GLU A 158 45.91 -9.23 -35.69
C GLU A 158 47.37 -9.68 -35.58
N GLU A 159 47.73 -10.37 -34.49
CA GLU A 159 49.08 -10.91 -34.32
C GLU A 159 49.42 -11.90 -35.44
N ARG A 160 48.52 -12.82 -35.75
CA ARG A 160 48.70 -13.78 -36.86
C ARG A 160 48.89 -13.07 -38.20
N ASP A 161 48.09 -12.05 -38.48
CA ASP A 161 48.15 -11.32 -39.74
C ASP A 161 49.44 -10.50 -39.86
N LEU A 162 49.93 -9.93 -38.76
CA LEU A 162 51.25 -9.30 -38.67
C LEU A 162 52.38 -10.31 -38.95
N TRP A 163 52.32 -11.51 -38.37
CA TRP A 163 53.29 -12.57 -38.63
C TRP A 163 53.30 -12.97 -40.10
N ARG A 164 52.13 -13.13 -40.72
CA ARG A 164 52.01 -13.43 -42.16
C ARG A 164 52.64 -12.33 -43.01
N ALA A 165 52.29 -11.07 -42.77
CA ALA A 165 52.85 -9.93 -43.49
C ALA A 165 54.39 -9.87 -43.36
N ARG A 166 54.92 -10.12 -42.15
CA ARG A 166 56.36 -10.19 -41.90
C ARG A 166 57.03 -11.31 -42.71
N THR A 167 56.42 -12.50 -42.73
CA THR A 167 56.96 -13.62 -43.53
C THR A 167 56.92 -13.35 -45.03
N GLU A 168 55.86 -12.70 -45.53
CA GLU A 168 55.72 -12.35 -46.94
C GLU A 168 56.73 -11.28 -47.36
N ALA A 169 56.94 -10.25 -46.53
CA ALA A 169 57.95 -9.22 -46.76
C ALA A 169 59.37 -9.79 -46.81
N LEU A 170 59.69 -10.76 -45.96
CA LEU A 170 60.98 -11.47 -46.01
C LEU A 170 61.13 -12.35 -47.26
N ALA A 171 60.03 -12.87 -47.80
CA ALA A 171 60.06 -13.70 -49.02
C ALA A 171 60.20 -12.87 -50.31
N GLN A 172 59.68 -11.64 -50.36
CA GLN A 172 59.71 -10.77 -51.56
C GLN A 172 61.08 -10.58 -52.24
N PRO A 173 62.19 -10.27 -51.54
CA PRO A 173 63.49 -10.05 -52.20
C PRO A 173 64.10 -11.32 -52.82
N LEU A 174 63.64 -12.52 -52.42
CA LEU A 174 64.11 -13.78 -52.99
C LEU A 174 63.49 -14.08 -54.37
N PHE A 175 62.39 -13.43 -54.73
CA PHE A 175 61.64 -13.68 -55.97
C PHE A 175 61.66 -12.53 -56.98
N GLN A 176 62.41 -11.44 -56.72
CA GLN A 176 62.65 -10.42 -57.74
C GLN A 176 63.66 -10.94 -58.78
N LYS A 177 63.17 -11.37 -59.95
CA LYS A 177 64.00 -11.66 -61.14
C LYS A 177 64.80 -10.40 -61.49
N ARG A 178 66.14 -10.51 -61.49
CA ARG A 178 67.03 -9.53 -62.11
C ARG A 178 66.87 -9.52 -63.62
#